data_AF-A0A350BMN3-F1
#
_entry.id   AF-A0A350BMN3-F1
#
_cell.length_a   1.000
_cell.length_b   1.000
_cell.length_c   1.000
_cell.angle_alpha   90.00
_cell.angle_beta   90.00
_cell.angle_gamma   90.00
#
_symmetry.space_group_name_H-M   'P 1'
#
loop_
_entity.id
_entity.type
_entity.pdbx_description
1 polymer ?
#
loop_
_entity_poly.entity_id
_entity_poly.type
_entity_poly.pdbx_seq_one_letter_code
_entity_poly.pdbx_strand_id
1 'polypeptide(L)'
;MSFLREFIMKARDFFVAYPAVLSGYIIYMYFFFSTLDFYQDFKRHTLDAFDIYKSFDALLWMWLLALALVKIIQFRDKLHKEQKVRMDHEKLVEMQKSHLEAMHQITRALQHQINNPLTIVYAYTQKSQRKAKDDPELSAWLSEVRTGAERISAALKDYAESNKYSTVETPVGKMATPGDVR
;
A
#
# COMPACT_ATOMS: atom_id res chain seq x y z
N MET A 1 9.38 7.02 -40.90
CA MET A 1 9.57 7.72 -39.60
C MET A 1 9.23 6.88 -38.35
N SER A 2 8.71 5.64 -38.46
CA SER A 2 8.42 4.78 -37.30
C SER A 2 9.68 4.25 -36.58
N PHE A 3 10.67 3.80 -37.37
CA PHE A 3 11.91 3.17 -36.87
C PHE A 3 12.75 4.07 -35.97
N LEU A 4 12.88 5.36 -36.31
CA LEU A 4 13.60 6.34 -35.48
C LEU A 4 12.94 6.52 -34.11
N ARG A 5 11.61 6.48 -34.04
CA ARG A 5 10.87 6.68 -32.80
C ARG A 5 10.98 5.47 -31.87
N GLU A 6 10.91 4.25 -32.41
CA GLU A 6 11.18 3.02 -31.64
C GLU A 6 12.62 2.93 -31.17
N PHE A 7 13.58 3.34 -32.01
CA PHE A 7 14.99 3.36 -31.61
C PHE A 7 15.24 4.37 -30.50
N ILE A 8 14.63 5.56 -30.57
CA ILE A 8 14.72 6.58 -29.52
C ILE A 8 14.05 6.09 -28.22
N MET A 9 12.94 5.37 -28.28
CA MET A 9 12.29 4.82 -27.09
C MET A 9 13.11 3.69 -26.45
N LYS A 10 13.61 2.73 -27.24
CA LYS A 10 14.52 1.69 -26.72
C LYS A 10 15.83 2.27 -26.18
N ALA A 11 16.39 3.27 -26.86
CA ALA A 11 17.57 3.97 -26.38
C ALA A 11 17.27 4.70 -25.07
N ARG A 12 16.13 5.39 -24.96
CA ARG A 12 15.67 6.03 -23.71
C ARG A 12 15.51 5.03 -22.57
N ASP A 13 14.88 3.89 -22.81
CA ASP A 13 14.71 2.86 -21.78
C ASP A 13 16.07 2.26 -21.36
N PHE A 14 17.00 2.09 -22.31
CA PHE A 14 18.37 1.68 -22.02
C PHE A 14 19.16 2.76 -21.26
N PHE A 15 19.00 4.04 -21.62
CA PHE A 15 19.61 5.18 -20.93
C PHE A 15 19.08 5.32 -19.50
N VAL A 16 17.81 4.99 -19.27
CA VAL A 16 17.20 4.98 -17.94
C VAL A 16 17.63 3.74 -17.13
N ALA A 17 17.81 2.59 -17.78
CA ALA A 17 18.20 1.34 -17.11
C ALA A 17 19.70 1.28 -16.73
N TYR A 18 20.60 1.86 -17.54
CA TYR A 18 22.06 1.75 -17.35
C TYR A 18 22.79 3.10 -17.45
N PRO A 19 22.48 4.07 -16.57
CA PRO A 19 23.08 5.42 -16.61
C PRO A 19 24.60 5.42 -16.37
N ALA A 20 25.11 4.47 -15.58
CA ALA A 20 26.55 4.32 -15.34
C ALA A 20 27.32 3.79 -16.58
N VAL A 21 26.66 2.97 -17.39
CA VAL A 21 27.24 2.47 -18.65
C VAL A 21 27.31 3.62 -19.66
N LEU A 22 26.27 4.45 -19.70
CA LEU A 22 26.23 5.64 -20.55
C LEU A 22 27.31 6.67 -20.18
N SER A 23 27.44 7.00 -18.89
CA SER A 23 28.50 7.92 -18.46
C SER A 23 29.88 7.36 -18.81
N GLY A 24 30.07 6.05 -18.65
CA GLY A 24 31.25 5.34 -19.14
C GLY A 24 31.51 5.58 -20.64
N TYR A 25 30.52 5.35 -21.51
CA TYR A 25 30.66 5.59 -22.95
C TYR A 25 31.01 7.05 -23.29
N ILE A 26 30.38 8.02 -22.64
CA ILE A 26 30.64 9.45 -22.87
C ILE A 26 32.07 9.82 -22.44
N ILE A 27 32.51 9.33 -21.28
CA ILE A 27 33.87 9.58 -20.77
C ILE A 27 34.91 8.93 -21.69
N TYR A 28 34.68 7.68 -22.13
CA TYR A 28 35.60 6.98 -23.04
C TYR A 28 35.67 7.63 -24.42
N MET A 29 34.54 8.09 -24.96
CA MET A 29 34.50 8.79 -26.24
C MET A 29 35.25 10.11 -26.17
N TYR A 30 35.08 10.88 -25.10
CA TYR A 30 35.86 12.10 -24.89
C TYR A 30 37.36 11.82 -24.73
N PHE A 31 37.73 10.81 -23.94
CA PHE A 31 39.14 10.42 -23.77
C PHE A 31 39.78 10.06 -25.12
N PHE A 32 39.04 9.39 -25.98
CA PHE A 32 39.49 9.05 -27.34
C PHE A 32 39.75 10.30 -28.20
N PHE A 33 38.83 11.27 -28.22
CA PHE A 33 39.03 12.52 -28.96
C PHE A 33 40.15 13.40 -28.37
N SER A 34 40.19 13.54 -27.05
CA SER A 34 41.26 14.29 -26.36
C SER A 34 42.64 13.67 -26.62
N THR A 35 42.74 12.33 -26.67
CA THR A 35 43.99 11.63 -27.02
C THR A 35 44.37 11.86 -28.49
N LEU A 36 43.39 11.92 -29.41
CA LEU A 36 43.64 12.21 -30.82
C LEU A 36 44.15 13.65 -31.04
N ASP A 37 43.51 14.63 -30.40
CA ASP A 37 43.93 16.04 -30.47
C ASP A 37 45.33 16.21 -29.87
N PHE A 38 45.59 15.57 -28.71
CA PHE A 38 46.90 15.54 -28.09
C PHE A 38 47.98 14.94 -29.00
N TYR A 39 47.66 13.84 -29.71
CA TYR A 39 48.60 13.21 -30.66
C TYR A 39 48.88 14.11 -31.87
N GLN A 40 47.89 14.90 -32.30
CA GLN A 40 48.03 15.85 -33.40
C GLN A 40 48.92 17.05 -33.01
N ASP A 41 48.76 17.56 -31.79
CA ASP A 41 49.56 18.66 -31.23
C ASP A 41 50.98 18.22 -30.85
N PHE A 42 51.15 17.01 -30.29
CA PHE A 42 52.46 16.41 -30.01
C PHE A 42 53.34 16.30 -31.26
N LYS A 43 52.72 16.04 -32.41
CA LYS A 43 53.43 15.93 -33.70
C LYS A 43 53.85 17.30 -34.26
N ARG A 44 53.29 18.41 -33.76
CA ARG A 44 53.53 19.77 -34.27
C ARG A 44 54.43 20.63 -33.37
N HIS A 45 54.51 20.39 -32.06
CA HIS A 45 55.37 21.14 -31.13
C HIS A 45 56.06 20.25 -30.07
N THR A 46 57.25 20.64 -29.60
CA THR A 46 57.86 20.08 -28.38
C THR A 46 57.08 20.57 -27.16
N LEU A 47 56.42 19.64 -26.47
CA LEU A 47 55.42 19.89 -25.43
C LEU A 47 55.90 20.77 -24.27
N ASP A 48 55.08 21.74 -23.90
CA ASP A 48 55.12 22.39 -22.60
C ASP A 48 54.08 21.71 -21.67
N ALA A 49 54.42 21.50 -20.40
CA ALA A 49 53.58 20.72 -19.47
C ALA A 49 52.18 21.34 -19.23
N PHE A 50 52.03 22.64 -19.56
CA PHE A 50 50.81 23.40 -19.41
C PHE A 50 49.72 23.03 -20.45
N ASP A 51 50.11 22.64 -21.67
CA ASP A 51 49.14 22.23 -22.71
C ASP A 51 48.51 20.88 -22.39
N ILE A 52 49.25 20.00 -21.71
CA ILE A 52 48.72 18.72 -21.20
C ILE A 52 47.62 19.00 -20.17
N TYR A 53 47.83 19.91 -19.21
CA TYR A 53 46.80 20.18 -18.21
C TYR A 53 45.50 20.73 -18.82
N LYS A 54 45.61 21.57 -19.85
CA LYS A 54 44.47 22.20 -20.52
C LYS A 54 43.59 21.19 -21.27
N SER A 55 44.20 20.16 -21.85
CA SER A 55 43.48 19.11 -22.59
C SER A 55 42.74 18.10 -21.71
N PHE A 56 43.08 18.04 -20.41
CA PHE A 56 42.52 17.07 -19.46
C PHE A 56 41.64 17.69 -18.36
N ASP A 57 41.49 19.01 -18.28
CA ASP A 57 40.67 19.71 -17.26
C ASP A 57 39.18 19.31 -17.31
N ALA A 58 38.63 19.09 -18.51
CA ALA A 58 37.23 18.65 -18.65
C ALA A 58 36.97 17.22 -18.13
N LEU A 59 38.03 16.43 -17.91
CA LEU A 59 37.91 15.05 -17.43
C LEU A 59 37.49 15.00 -15.96
N LEU A 60 38.00 15.93 -15.15
CA LEU A 60 37.56 16.10 -13.76
C LEU A 60 36.08 16.53 -13.69
N TRP A 61 35.68 17.47 -14.55
CA TRP A 61 34.30 17.93 -14.63
C TRP A 61 33.32 16.83 -15.07
N MET A 62 33.69 16.00 -16.04
CA MET A 62 32.85 14.89 -16.47
C MET A 62 32.71 13.80 -15.41
N TRP A 63 33.76 13.49 -14.66
CA TRP A 63 33.67 12.56 -13.52
C TRP A 63 32.71 13.08 -12.44
N LEU A 64 32.80 14.37 -12.13
CA LEU A 64 31.91 15.01 -11.16
C LEU A 64 30.45 14.97 -11.67
N LEU A 65 30.23 15.26 -12.96
CA LEU A 65 28.91 15.19 -13.58
C LEU A 65 28.34 13.77 -13.56
N ALA A 66 29.15 12.76 -13.86
CA ALA A 66 28.77 11.35 -13.82
C ALA A 66 28.37 10.92 -12.40
N LEU A 67 29.14 11.29 -11.38
CA LEU A 67 28.80 11.02 -9.98
C LEU A 67 27.49 11.69 -9.56
N ALA A 68 27.28 12.95 -9.98
CA ALA A 68 26.04 13.68 -9.70
C ALA A 68 24.81 13.00 -10.35
N LEU A 69 24.93 12.59 -11.61
CA LEU A 69 23.89 11.85 -12.34
C LEU A 69 23.52 10.55 -11.65
N VAL A 70 24.51 9.73 -11.26
CA VAL A 70 24.27 8.48 -10.54
C VAL A 70 23.54 8.74 -9.22
N LYS A 71 23.95 9.76 -8.46
CA LYS A 71 23.29 10.12 -7.19
C LYS A 71 21.83 10.56 -7.37
N ILE A 72 21.54 11.36 -8.39
CA ILE A 72 20.17 11.82 -8.69
C ILE A 72 19.27 10.62 -9.00
N ILE A 73 19.75 9.66 -9.79
CA ILE A 73 18.98 8.47 -10.17
C ILE A 73 18.74 7.57 -8.96
N GLN A 74 19.77 7.30 -8.16
CA GLN A 74 19.63 6.54 -6.91
C GLN A 74 18.60 7.18 -5.96
N PHE A 75 18.60 8.50 -5.86
CA PHE A 75 17.65 9.22 -5.03
C PHE A 75 16.21 9.09 -5.56
N ARG A 76 16.02 9.24 -6.88
CA ARG A 76 14.71 9.06 -7.52
C ARG A 76 14.17 7.64 -7.34
N ASP A 77 15.02 6.62 -7.52
CA ASP A 77 14.63 5.23 -7.35
C ASP A 77 14.26 4.90 -5.91
N LYS A 78 15.00 5.47 -4.94
CA LYS A 78 14.67 5.33 -3.52
C LYS A 78 13.31 5.96 -3.21
N LEU A 79 13.05 7.16 -3.71
CA LEU A 79 11.76 7.84 -3.55
C LEU A 79 10.61 7.03 -4.17
N HIS A 80 10.78 6.51 -5.39
CA HIS A 80 9.73 5.69 -6.01
C HIS A 80 9.48 4.38 -5.28
N LYS A 81 10.53 3.73 -4.75
CA LYS A 81 10.36 2.53 -3.93
C LYS A 81 9.61 2.83 -2.63
N GLU A 82 9.97 3.91 -1.93
CA GLU A 82 9.27 4.32 -0.72
C GLU A 82 7.81 4.69 -0.99
N GLN A 83 7.54 5.46 -2.05
CA GLN A 83 6.18 5.80 -2.47
C GLN A 83 5.36 4.56 -2.80
N LYS A 84 5.94 3.59 -3.53
CA LYS A 84 5.25 2.35 -3.88
C LYS A 84 4.90 1.53 -2.63
N VAL A 85 5.84 1.38 -1.71
CA VAL A 85 5.60 0.67 -0.43
C VAL A 85 4.50 1.36 0.39
N ARG A 86 4.51 2.70 0.45
CA ARG A 86 3.45 3.47 1.13
C ARG A 86 2.09 3.24 0.47
N MET A 87 2.02 3.33 -0.86
CA MET A 87 0.77 3.12 -1.60
C MET A 87 0.23 1.69 -1.42
N ASP A 88 1.10 0.68 -1.42
CA ASP A 88 0.70 -0.71 -1.20
C ASP A 88 0.20 -0.92 0.24
N HIS A 89 0.81 -0.26 1.22
CA HIS A 89 0.34 -0.26 2.60
C HIS A 89 -1.01 0.46 2.76
N GLU A 90 -1.19 1.62 2.13
CA GLU A 90 -2.45 2.37 2.13
C GLU A 90 -3.59 1.54 1.53
N LYS A 91 -3.34 0.86 0.40
CA LYS A 91 -4.32 -0.06 -0.22
C LYS A 91 -4.69 -1.20 0.72
N LEU A 92 -3.73 -1.79 1.41
CA LEU A 92 -3.99 -2.87 2.36
C LEU A 92 -4.88 -2.38 3.51
N VAL A 93 -4.57 -1.22 4.08
CA VAL A 93 -5.36 -0.60 5.15
C VAL A 93 -6.78 -0.26 4.66
N GLU A 94 -6.91 0.28 3.46
CA GLU A 94 -8.21 0.59 2.86
C GLU A 94 -9.06 -0.67 2.62
N MET A 95 -8.46 -1.75 2.11
CA MET A 95 -9.14 -3.04 1.96
C MET A 95 -9.61 -3.61 3.30
N GLN A 96 -8.76 -3.55 4.34
CA GLN A 96 -9.12 -4.00 5.69
C GLN A 96 -10.27 -3.17 6.26
N LYS A 97 -10.23 -1.85 6.08
CA LYS A 97 -11.30 -0.94 6.51
C LYS A 97 -12.62 -1.25 5.78
N SER A 98 -12.58 -1.44 4.48
CA SER A 98 -13.76 -1.79 3.68
C SER A 98 -14.35 -3.13 4.11
N HIS A 99 -13.51 -4.14 4.37
CA HIS A 99 -13.96 -5.44 4.87
C HIS A 99 -14.65 -5.30 6.24
N LEU A 100 -14.08 -4.49 7.13
CA LEU A 100 -14.64 -4.24 8.45
C LEU A 100 -16.00 -3.50 8.38
N GLU A 101 -16.10 -2.49 7.51
CA GLU A 101 -17.36 -1.79 7.25
C GLU A 101 -18.43 -2.74 6.69
N ALA A 102 -18.07 -3.63 5.77
CA ALA A 102 -18.97 -4.65 5.23
C ALA A 102 -19.45 -5.63 6.32
N MET A 103 -18.55 -6.12 7.17
CA MET A 103 -18.90 -6.99 8.31
C MET A 103 -19.88 -6.31 9.27
N HIS A 104 -19.69 -5.01 9.52
CA HIS A 104 -20.60 -4.23 10.36
C HIS A 104 -21.99 -4.07 9.74
N GLN A 105 -22.05 -3.81 8.44
CA GLN A 105 -23.32 -3.75 7.70
C GLN A 105 -24.05 -5.10 7.72
N ILE A 106 -23.33 -6.20 7.50
CA ILE A 106 -23.88 -7.56 7.58
C ILE A 106 -24.41 -7.84 8.99
N THR A 107 -23.64 -7.52 10.03
CA THR A 107 -24.05 -7.73 11.43
C THR A 107 -25.33 -6.96 11.77
N ARG A 108 -25.44 -5.71 11.34
CA ARG A 108 -26.68 -4.92 11.50
C ARG A 108 -27.85 -5.50 10.73
N ALA A 109 -27.63 -5.96 9.49
CA ALA A 109 -28.67 -6.57 8.68
C ALA A 109 -29.18 -7.87 9.34
N LEU A 110 -28.26 -8.73 9.82
CA LEU A 110 -28.60 -9.93 10.57
C LEU A 110 -29.38 -9.59 11.85
N GLN A 111 -28.95 -8.57 12.60
CA GLN A 111 -29.67 -8.12 13.79
C GLN A 111 -31.12 -7.76 13.49
N HIS A 112 -31.35 -6.99 12.42
CA HIS A 112 -32.71 -6.63 12.02
C HIS A 112 -33.51 -7.85 11.53
N GLN A 113 -32.90 -8.71 10.70
CA GLN A 113 -33.57 -9.90 10.16
C GLN A 113 -33.89 -10.95 11.22
N ILE A 114 -33.10 -11.06 12.29
CA ILE A 114 -33.34 -11.99 13.41
C ILE A 114 -34.29 -11.41 14.46
N ASN A 115 -34.20 -10.10 14.74
CA ASN A 115 -35.11 -9.47 15.71
C ASN A 115 -36.58 -9.52 15.28
N ASN A 116 -36.88 -9.44 13.98
CA ASN A 116 -38.25 -9.53 13.47
C ASN A 116 -38.94 -10.86 13.82
N PRO A 117 -38.41 -12.04 13.44
CA PRO A 117 -39.01 -13.32 13.81
C PRO A 117 -38.98 -13.56 15.32
N LEU A 118 -37.94 -13.13 16.05
CA LEU A 118 -37.93 -13.23 17.52
C LEU A 118 -39.08 -12.44 18.15
N THR A 119 -39.37 -11.24 17.65
CA THR A 119 -40.50 -10.42 18.11
C THR A 119 -41.84 -11.15 17.88
N ILE A 120 -41.99 -11.83 16.74
CA ILE A 120 -43.17 -12.65 16.44
C ILE A 120 -43.27 -13.80 17.43
N VAL A 121 -42.18 -14.56 17.64
CA VAL A 121 -42.13 -15.66 18.62
C VAL A 121 -42.50 -15.16 20.01
N TYR A 122 -41.99 -14.00 20.42
CA TYR A 122 -42.30 -13.39 21.71
C TYR A 122 -43.78 -13.02 21.86
N ALA A 123 -44.36 -12.41 20.83
CA ALA A 123 -45.77 -12.03 20.82
C ALA A 123 -46.69 -13.26 20.88
N TYR A 124 -46.39 -14.31 20.11
CA TYR A 124 -47.19 -15.53 20.09
C TYR A 124 -47.02 -16.36 21.37
N THR A 125 -45.80 -16.50 21.89
CA THR A 125 -45.56 -17.18 23.18
C THR A 125 -46.29 -16.48 24.32
N GLN A 126 -46.24 -15.14 24.39
CA GLN A 126 -46.97 -14.38 25.40
C GLN A 126 -48.49 -14.53 25.24
N LYS A 127 -49.02 -14.51 24.01
CA LYS A 127 -50.44 -14.71 23.73
C LYS A 127 -50.91 -16.11 24.12
N SER A 128 -50.11 -17.14 23.80
CA SER A 128 -50.40 -18.53 24.14
C SER A 128 -50.31 -18.77 25.65
N GLN A 129 -49.35 -18.15 26.35
CA GLN A 129 -49.20 -18.28 27.79
C GLN A 129 -50.39 -17.69 28.56
N ARG A 130 -51.00 -16.61 28.06
CA ARG A 130 -52.24 -16.06 28.62
C ARG A 130 -53.45 -16.99 28.46
N LYS A 131 -53.45 -17.87 27.46
CA LYS A 131 -54.52 -18.84 27.18
C LYS A 131 -54.29 -20.19 27.87
N ALA A 132 -53.04 -20.55 28.12
CA ALA A 132 -52.64 -21.81 28.75
C ALA A 132 -52.69 -21.77 30.29
N LYS A 133 -53.50 -20.89 30.90
CA LYS A 133 -53.54 -20.73 32.37
C LYS A 133 -53.94 -22.00 33.12
N ASP A 134 -54.70 -22.87 32.46
CA ASP A 134 -55.22 -24.11 33.03
C ASP A 134 -54.33 -25.33 32.74
N ASP A 135 -53.24 -25.17 31.96
CA ASP A 135 -52.29 -26.22 31.61
C ASP A 135 -50.86 -25.83 32.07
N PRO A 136 -50.41 -26.35 33.23
CA PRO A 136 -49.10 -26.05 33.78
C PRO A 136 -47.93 -26.52 32.89
N GLU A 137 -48.11 -27.63 32.16
CA GLU A 137 -47.08 -28.22 31.32
C GLU A 137 -46.86 -27.39 30.06
N LEU A 138 -47.95 -26.98 29.40
CA LEU A 138 -47.90 -26.07 28.25
C LEU A 138 -47.32 -24.71 28.62
N SER A 139 -47.63 -24.19 29.81
CA SER A 139 -47.04 -22.94 30.33
C SER A 139 -45.52 -23.06 30.52
N ALA A 140 -45.04 -24.19 31.01
CA ALA A 140 -43.61 -24.46 31.18
C ALA A 140 -42.88 -24.50 29.82
N TRP A 141 -43.42 -25.19 28.81
CA TRP A 141 -42.83 -25.23 27.47
C TRP A 141 -42.79 -23.85 26.80
N LEU A 142 -43.86 -23.06 26.94
CA LEU A 142 -43.90 -21.69 26.41
C LEU A 142 -42.88 -20.77 27.09
N SER A 143 -42.65 -20.97 28.40
CA SER A 143 -41.60 -20.26 29.13
C SER A 143 -40.22 -20.64 28.60
N GLU A 144 -39.95 -21.91 28.34
CA GLU A 144 -38.66 -22.37 27.80
C GLU A 144 -38.39 -21.78 26.41
N VAL A 145 -39.39 -21.77 25.52
CA VAL A 145 -39.28 -21.16 24.18
C VAL A 145 -38.96 -19.67 24.28
N ARG A 146 -39.63 -18.96 25.20
CA ARG A 146 -39.38 -17.53 25.44
C ARG A 146 -37.96 -17.30 25.96
N THR A 147 -37.51 -18.07 26.95
CA THR A 147 -36.15 -17.97 27.48
C THR A 147 -35.10 -18.27 26.40
N GLY A 148 -35.35 -19.25 25.52
CA GLY A 148 -34.51 -19.51 24.35
C GLY A 148 -34.41 -18.31 23.41
N ALA A 149 -35.55 -17.68 23.08
CA ALA A 149 -35.59 -16.48 22.25
C ALA A 149 -34.84 -15.29 22.88
N GLU A 150 -34.97 -15.09 24.19
CA GLU A 150 -34.21 -14.06 24.93
C GLU A 150 -32.71 -14.31 24.89
N ARG A 151 -32.27 -15.57 25.06
CA ARG A 151 -30.85 -15.96 24.97
C ARG A 151 -30.28 -15.69 23.59
N ILE A 152 -31.02 -15.99 22.52
CA ILE A 152 -30.60 -15.70 21.14
C ILE A 152 -30.48 -14.19 20.92
N SER A 153 -31.44 -13.41 21.41
CA SER A 153 -31.41 -11.94 21.30
C SER A 153 -30.22 -11.34 22.05
N ALA A 154 -29.94 -11.82 23.27
CA ALA A 154 -28.80 -11.40 24.06
C ALA A 154 -27.46 -11.75 23.37
N ALA A 155 -27.28 -13.00 22.94
CA ALA A 155 -26.06 -13.43 22.24
C ALA A 155 -25.81 -12.63 20.94
N LEU A 156 -26.87 -12.28 20.20
CA LEU A 156 -26.75 -11.47 18.99
C LEU A 156 -26.37 -10.02 19.30
N LYS A 157 -26.89 -9.46 20.39
CA LYS A 157 -26.54 -8.13 20.87
C LYS A 157 -25.08 -8.10 21.33
N ASP A 158 -24.65 -9.09 22.12
CA ASP A 158 -23.28 -9.22 22.59
C ASP A 158 -22.29 -9.36 21.42
N TYR A 159 -22.64 -10.16 20.40
CA TYR A 159 -21.84 -10.29 19.18
C TYR A 159 -21.74 -8.97 18.37
N ALA A 160 -22.84 -8.21 18.31
CA ALA A 160 -22.84 -6.91 17.62
C ALA A 160 -22.06 -5.83 18.38
N GLU A 161 -22.08 -5.89 19.72
CA GLU A 161 -21.32 -4.98 20.59
C GLU A 161 -19.84 -5.36 20.65
N SER A 162 -19.49 -6.65 20.67
CA SER A 162 -18.11 -7.10 20.59
C SER A 162 -17.47 -6.75 19.24
N ASN A 163 -18.24 -6.75 18.15
CA ASN A 163 -17.75 -6.32 16.84
C ASN A 163 -17.60 -4.79 16.69
N LYS A 164 -18.06 -3.99 17.66
CA LYS A 164 -17.67 -2.57 17.77
C LYS A 164 -16.33 -2.47 18.48
N TYR A 165 -15.23 -2.77 17.78
CA TYR A 165 -13.92 -2.54 18.35
C TYR A 165 -13.39 -1.11 18.13
N SER A 166 -12.86 -0.57 19.22
CA SER A 166 -12.27 0.75 19.39
C SER A 166 -11.07 0.93 18.47
N THR A 167 -11.15 1.91 17.57
CA THR A 167 -9.96 2.43 16.89
C THR A 167 -9.14 3.19 17.92
N VAL A 168 -7.96 2.67 18.26
CA VAL A 168 -6.97 3.44 19.03
C VAL A 168 -6.22 4.33 18.03
N GLU A 169 -6.21 5.64 18.26
CA GLU A 169 -5.34 6.54 17.50
C GLU A 169 -3.90 6.27 17.91
N THR A 170 -3.12 5.69 17.00
CA THR A 170 -1.67 5.51 17.19
C THR A 170 -0.91 6.52 16.32
N PRO A 171 0.37 6.80 16.63
CA PRO A 171 1.21 7.71 15.82
C PRO A 171 1.36 7.29 14.35
N VAL A 172 0.95 6.06 13.99
CA VAL A 172 1.00 5.48 12.64
C VAL A 172 -0.40 5.29 12.01
N GLY A 173 -1.46 5.81 12.63
CA GLY A 173 -2.84 5.72 12.14
C GLY A 173 -3.79 4.97 13.08
N LYS A 174 -5.04 4.81 12.65
CA LYS A 174 -6.08 4.11 13.43
C LYS A 174 -5.79 2.60 13.40
N MET A 175 -5.32 2.03 14.52
CA MET A 175 -5.21 0.58 14.65
C MET A 175 -6.50 0.01 15.24
N ALA A 176 -7.01 -1.04 14.60
CA ALA A 176 -8.05 -1.88 15.18
C ALA A 176 -7.39 -2.77 16.24
N THR A 177 -7.63 -2.48 17.52
CA THR A 177 -7.29 -3.41 18.59
C THR A 177 -8.46 -4.35 18.82
N PRO A 178 -8.25 -5.68 18.92
CA PRO A 178 -9.28 -6.55 19.46
C PRO A 178 -9.59 -6.02 20.86
N GLY A 179 -10.81 -5.57 21.06
CA GLY A 179 -11.20 -4.94 22.31
C GLY A 179 -10.98 -5.90 23.44
N ASP A 180 -10.48 -5.32 24.53
CA ASP A 180 -10.32 -5.98 25.80
C ASP A 180 -11.65 -6.64 26.19
N VAL A 181 -11.69 -7.96 25.99
CA VAL A 181 -12.66 -8.84 26.62
C VAL A 181 -12.30 -8.82 28.11
N ARG A 182 -13.06 -8.06 28.89
CA ARG A 182 -13.16 -8.21 30.35
C ARG A 182 -14.50 -8.84 30.69
#